data_AF-A0A9P5B9A2-F1
#
_entry.id   AF-A0A9P5B9A2-F1
#
_cell.length_a   1.000
_cell.length_b   1.000
_cell.length_c   1.000
_cell.angle_alpha   90.00
_cell.angle_beta   90.00
_cell.angle_gamma   90.00
#
_symmetry.space_group_name_H-M   'P 1'
#
loop_
_entity.id
_entity.type
_entity.pdbx_description
1 polymer ?
#
loop_
_entity_poly.entity_id
_entity_poly.type
_entity_poly.pdbx_seq_one_letter_code
_entity_poly.pdbx_strand_id
1 'polypeptide(L)'
;MFFKTPILSKRYCDAIWARLHKEGGVQDGITQYTNETNLDIVKEDAAGYKVNAPVQYAEAVALYASTSSDDTHSDLIKAIVDATPSENLAKRATFKINCDRPNNLAFQSDCQQLISNILKSKINIGDTRLAAIHGGYRLRVGPYRSAPDVTYNTAYAVAIQIKEKCARRIGCCQFVSGSSLKNGGHRKVCLSSKRSGCQ
;
A
#
# COMPACT_ATOMS: atom_id res chain seq x y z
N MET A 1 -10.39 -20.99 -4.57
CA MET A 1 -9.91 -21.46 -5.89
C MET A 1 -10.40 -20.54 -7.03
N PHE A 2 -10.24 -19.21 -6.93
CA PHE A 2 -10.85 -18.25 -7.88
C PHE A 2 -9.85 -17.40 -8.69
N PHE A 3 -8.55 -17.42 -8.35
CA PHE A 3 -7.53 -16.61 -9.03
C PHE A 3 -6.67 -17.38 -10.04
N LYS A 4 -6.80 -18.72 -10.10
CA LYS A 4 -5.89 -19.57 -10.89
C LYS A 4 -6.23 -19.56 -12.39
N THR A 5 -7.51 -19.42 -12.74
CA THR A 5 -8.01 -19.46 -14.13
C THR A 5 -7.73 -18.19 -14.95
N PRO A 6 -7.88 -16.95 -14.44
CA PRO A 6 -7.58 -15.75 -15.23
C PRO A 6 -6.09 -15.56 -15.49
N ILE A 7 -5.23 -15.83 -14.50
CA ILE A 7 -3.77 -15.67 -14.61
C ILE A 7 -3.19 -16.64 -15.64
N LEU A 8 -3.65 -17.90 -15.64
CA LEU A 8 -3.24 -18.90 -16.63
C LEU A 8 -3.73 -18.57 -18.05
N SER A 9 -4.87 -17.89 -18.16
CA SER A 9 -5.45 -17.45 -19.44
C SER A 9 -4.96 -16.06 -19.88
N LYS A 10 -3.95 -15.51 -19.18
CA LYS A 10 -3.44 -14.14 -19.41
C LYS A 10 -4.53 -13.06 -19.37
N ARG A 11 -5.61 -13.26 -18.60
CA ARG A 11 -6.66 -12.26 -18.36
C ARG A 11 -6.33 -11.48 -17.09
N TYR A 12 -5.27 -10.69 -17.16
CA TYR A 12 -4.67 -10.06 -15.99
C TYR A 12 -5.53 -8.92 -15.42
N CYS A 13 -6.25 -8.19 -16.27
CA CYS A 13 -7.08 -7.07 -15.84
C CYS A 13 -8.37 -7.56 -15.18
N ASP A 14 -8.97 -8.63 -15.69
CA ASP A 14 -10.05 -9.35 -14.99
C ASP A 14 -9.62 -9.84 -13.59
N ALA A 15 -8.37 -10.29 -13.43
CA ALA A 15 -7.86 -10.71 -12.12
C ALA A 15 -7.72 -9.52 -11.15
N ILE A 16 -7.27 -8.36 -11.65
CA ILE A 16 -7.21 -7.10 -10.90
C ILE A 16 -8.63 -6.66 -10.50
N TRP A 17 -9.56 -6.65 -11.45
CA TRP A 17 -10.94 -6.25 -11.24
C TRP A 17 -11.65 -7.11 -10.20
N ALA A 18 -11.53 -8.44 -10.32
CA ALA A 18 -12.10 -9.40 -9.37
C ALA A 18 -11.53 -9.22 -7.95
N ARG A 19 -10.25 -8.83 -7.85
CA ARG A 19 -9.60 -8.55 -6.55
C ARG A 19 -10.19 -7.30 -5.90
N LEU A 20 -10.31 -6.20 -6.64
CA LEU A 20 -10.87 -4.95 -6.13
C LEU A 20 -12.33 -5.14 -5.67
N HIS A 21 -13.13 -5.89 -6.44
CA HIS A 21 -14.49 -6.27 -6.05
C HIS A 21 -14.54 -7.11 -4.78
N LYS A 22 -13.59 -8.02 -4.57
CA LYS A 22 -13.59 -8.92 -3.40
C LYS A 22 -13.03 -8.26 -2.13
N GLU A 23 -12.02 -7.41 -2.26
CA GLU A 23 -11.25 -6.88 -1.11
C GLU A 23 -11.71 -5.47 -0.68
N GLY A 24 -12.24 -4.65 -1.59
CA GLY A 24 -12.50 -3.22 -1.33
C GLY A 24 -13.87 -2.87 -0.72
N GLY A 25 -14.73 -3.85 -0.40
CA GLY A 25 -16.12 -3.56 -0.02
C GLY A 25 -16.88 -2.80 -1.10
N VAL A 26 -16.52 -3.08 -2.36
CA VAL A 26 -17.03 -2.42 -3.56
C VAL A 26 -18.32 -3.13 -3.97
N GLN A 27 -19.44 -2.41 -3.94
CA GLN A 27 -20.68 -2.82 -4.58
C GLN A 27 -20.78 -2.02 -5.88
N ASP A 28 -20.98 -2.70 -7.01
CA ASP A 28 -21.18 -2.08 -8.33
C ASP A 28 -20.01 -1.16 -8.78
N GLY A 29 -18.77 -1.53 -8.48
CA GLY A 29 -17.59 -0.76 -8.92
C GLY A 29 -17.29 0.53 -8.13
N ILE A 30 -18.06 0.82 -7.07
CA ILE A 30 -17.90 1.99 -6.20
C ILE A 30 -17.58 1.53 -4.76
N THR A 31 -16.56 2.11 -4.15
CA THR A 31 -16.31 1.93 -2.70
C THR A 31 -17.37 2.69 -1.90
N GLN A 32 -18.12 2.01 -1.03
CA GLN A 32 -19.22 2.59 -0.24
C GLN A 32 -18.81 3.76 0.69
N TYR A 33 -17.51 3.93 0.97
CA TYR A 33 -17.02 4.90 1.95
C TYR A 33 -16.28 6.11 1.35
N THR A 34 -15.69 5.99 0.16
CA THR A 34 -14.96 7.09 -0.49
C THR A 34 -15.60 7.54 -1.80
N ASN A 35 -16.64 6.86 -2.30
CA ASN A 35 -17.23 7.08 -3.62
C ASN A 35 -16.20 6.99 -4.78
N GLU A 36 -15.05 6.38 -4.54
CA GLU A 36 -14.03 6.18 -5.56
C GLU A 36 -14.39 4.96 -6.41
N THR A 37 -14.16 5.07 -7.71
CA THR A 37 -14.34 3.94 -8.62
C THR A 37 -13.13 3.02 -8.56
N ASN A 38 -13.30 1.74 -8.90
CA ASN A 38 -12.16 0.81 -9.08
C ASN A 38 -11.07 1.39 -9.99
N LEU A 39 -11.46 2.17 -10.99
CA LEU A 39 -10.56 2.80 -11.94
C LEU A 39 -9.70 3.89 -11.28
N ASP A 40 -10.25 4.65 -10.34
CA ASP A 40 -9.52 5.68 -9.59
C ASP A 40 -8.50 5.06 -8.65
N ILE A 41 -8.86 3.97 -7.98
CA ILE A 41 -7.95 3.20 -7.12
C ILE A 41 -6.78 2.65 -7.94
N VAL A 42 -7.05 2.07 -9.11
CA VAL A 42 -6.01 1.56 -10.01
C VAL A 42 -5.11 2.68 -10.52
N LYS A 43 -5.67 3.83 -10.90
CA LYS A 43 -4.90 5.01 -11.32
C LYS A 43 -4.00 5.52 -10.20
N GLU A 44 -4.51 5.61 -8.97
CA GLU A 44 -3.71 6.05 -7.83
C GLU A 44 -2.56 5.07 -7.53
N ASP A 45 -2.85 3.76 -7.55
CA ASP A 45 -1.86 2.73 -7.31
C ASP A 45 -0.78 2.73 -8.40
N ALA A 46 -1.17 2.81 -9.67
CA ALA A 46 -0.29 2.91 -10.82
C ALA A 46 0.60 4.16 -10.77
N ALA A 47 0.03 5.32 -10.47
CA ALA A 47 0.79 6.56 -10.30
C ALA A 47 1.77 6.46 -9.11
N GLY A 48 1.37 5.78 -8.03
CA GLY A 48 2.22 5.52 -6.88
C GLY A 48 3.43 4.66 -7.22
N TYR A 49 3.22 3.60 -8.00
CA TYR A 49 4.31 2.76 -8.52
C TYR A 49 5.25 3.54 -9.44
N LYS A 50 4.70 4.37 -10.34
CA LYS A 50 5.47 5.19 -11.27
C LYS A 50 6.45 6.12 -10.56
N VAL A 51 6.08 6.64 -9.38
CA VAL A 51 6.94 7.51 -8.56
C VAL A 51 7.91 6.72 -7.68
N ASN A 52 7.41 5.73 -6.93
CA ASN A 52 8.18 5.11 -5.84
C ASN A 52 8.96 3.85 -6.25
N ALA A 53 8.57 3.23 -7.36
CA ALA A 53 9.11 1.96 -7.84
C ALA A 53 9.07 1.91 -9.38
N PRO A 54 9.75 2.85 -10.09
CA PRO A 54 9.58 3.06 -11.53
C PRO A 54 10.00 1.85 -12.38
N VAL A 55 11.01 1.09 -11.93
CA VAL A 55 11.46 -0.14 -12.61
C VAL A 55 10.36 -1.20 -12.55
N GLN A 56 9.81 -1.44 -11.36
CA GLN A 56 8.73 -2.40 -11.17
C GLN A 56 7.43 -1.97 -11.84
N TYR A 57 7.19 -0.66 -11.96
CA TYR A 57 6.09 -0.11 -12.76
C TYR A 57 6.26 -0.48 -14.23
N ALA A 58 7.44 -0.24 -14.80
CA ALA A 58 7.72 -0.56 -16.21
C ALA A 58 7.58 -2.07 -16.49
N GLU A 59 8.09 -2.92 -15.60
CA GLU A 59 7.94 -4.38 -15.70
C GLU A 59 6.46 -4.80 -15.64
N ALA A 60 5.67 -4.21 -14.73
CA ALA A 60 4.25 -4.53 -14.61
C ALA A 60 3.45 -4.07 -15.84
N VAL A 61 3.72 -2.88 -16.38
CA VAL A 61 3.10 -2.37 -17.61
C VAL A 61 3.42 -3.30 -18.79
N ALA A 62 4.67 -3.73 -18.93
CA ALA A 62 5.07 -4.67 -19.98
C ALA A 62 4.35 -6.03 -19.84
N LEU A 63 4.18 -6.53 -18.61
CA LEU A 63 3.42 -7.75 -18.35
C LEU A 63 1.94 -7.59 -18.75
N TYR A 64 1.29 -6.51 -18.31
CA TYR A 64 -0.13 -6.28 -18.61
C TYR A 64 -0.39 -5.99 -20.08
N ALA A 65 0.57 -5.42 -20.81
CA ALA A 65 0.47 -5.26 -22.27
C ALA A 65 0.36 -6.61 -23.01
N SER A 66 0.74 -7.72 -22.38
CA SER A 66 0.61 -9.07 -22.94
C SER A 66 -0.71 -9.78 -22.58
N THR A 67 -1.70 -9.04 -22.07
CA THR A 67 -3.02 -9.60 -21.72
C THR A 67 -3.72 -10.20 -22.94
N SER A 68 -4.53 -11.24 -22.72
CA SER A 68 -5.32 -11.90 -23.75
C SER A 68 -6.41 -10.97 -24.30
N SER A 69 -6.79 -11.16 -25.57
CA SER A 69 -7.97 -10.50 -26.16
C SER A 69 -9.28 -10.86 -25.45
N ASP A 70 -9.30 -11.95 -24.69
CA ASP A 70 -10.46 -12.39 -23.90
C ASP A 70 -10.58 -11.65 -22.55
N ASP A 71 -9.67 -10.71 -22.26
CA ASP A 71 -9.70 -9.90 -21.05
C ASP A 71 -10.78 -8.81 -21.16
N THR A 72 -11.80 -8.91 -20.31
CA THR A 72 -12.99 -8.05 -20.37
C THR A 72 -12.79 -6.68 -19.75
N HIS A 73 -11.68 -6.45 -19.05
CA HIS A 73 -11.33 -5.17 -18.41
C HIS A 73 -10.01 -4.60 -18.93
N SER A 74 -9.72 -4.77 -20.22
CA SER A 74 -8.50 -4.26 -20.86
C SER A 74 -8.35 -2.72 -20.79
N ASP A 75 -9.44 -2.00 -20.53
CA ASP A 75 -9.46 -0.56 -20.23
C ASP A 75 -8.62 -0.19 -19.01
N LEU A 76 -8.43 -1.12 -18.06
CA LEU A 76 -7.52 -0.94 -16.92
C LEU A 76 -6.07 -0.71 -17.34
N ILE A 77 -5.60 -1.29 -18.45
CA ILE A 77 -4.22 -1.07 -18.95
C ILE A 77 -4.04 0.41 -19.27
N LYS A 78 -5.01 0.98 -19.99
CA LYS A 78 -4.99 2.40 -20.35
C LYS A 78 -5.02 3.27 -19.09
N ALA A 79 -5.84 2.92 -18.10
CA ALA A 79 -5.86 3.61 -16.81
C ALA A 79 -4.52 3.55 -16.06
N ILE A 80 -3.79 2.44 -16.12
CA ILE A 80 -2.47 2.27 -15.50
C ILE A 80 -1.40 3.10 -16.23
N VAL A 81 -1.41 3.11 -17.57
CA VAL A 81 -0.43 3.84 -18.40
C VAL A 81 -0.64 5.35 -18.29
N ASP A 82 -1.90 5.78 -18.42
CA ASP A 82 -2.32 7.19 -18.35
C ASP A 82 -2.34 7.71 -16.91
N ALA A 83 -2.01 6.86 -15.93
CA ALA A 83 -1.86 7.27 -14.54
C ALA A 83 -0.76 8.34 -14.42
N THR A 84 -1.21 9.58 -14.30
CA THR A 84 -0.38 10.70 -13.90
C THR A 84 -0.33 10.75 -12.37
N PRO A 85 0.81 11.14 -11.77
CA PRO A 85 0.84 11.52 -10.36
C PRO A 85 -0.25 12.56 -10.10
N SER A 86 -1.38 12.14 -9.52
CA SER A 86 -2.48 13.07 -9.25
C SER A 86 -2.10 13.97 -8.07
N GLU A 87 -2.88 15.03 -7.85
CA GLU A 87 -2.84 15.78 -6.59
C GLU A 87 -2.91 14.89 -5.34
N ASN A 88 -3.44 13.66 -5.41
CA ASN A 88 -3.48 12.72 -4.28
C ASN A 88 -2.08 12.15 -3.93
N LEU A 89 -1.17 12.04 -4.89
CA LEU A 89 0.25 11.76 -4.62
C LEU A 89 0.93 12.94 -3.94
N ALA A 90 0.58 14.17 -4.31
CA ALA A 90 0.97 15.37 -3.57
C ALA A 90 0.31 15.43 -2.18
N LYS A 91 -0.92 14.91 -2.01
CA LYS A 91 -1.55 14.67 -0.69
C LYS A 91 -0.81 13.61 0.12
N ARG A 92 0.15 12.84 -0.42
CA ARG A 92 1.02 12.05 0.46
C ARG A 92 1.88 12.93 1.36
N ALA A 93 2.14 14.18 0.99
CA ALA A 93 2.69 15.20 1.90
C ALA A 93 1.73 15.59 3.05
N THR A 94 0.45 15.17 3.01
CA THR A 94 -0.60 15.49 4.01
C THR A 94 -0.85 14.40 5.06
N PHE A 95 -0.13 13.26 5.01
CA PHE A 95 -0.25 12.28 6.09
C PHE A 95 0.37 12.85 7.37
N LYS A 96 -0.49 13.16 8.35
CA LYS A 96 -0.03 13.64 9.65
C LYS A 96 0.62 12.47 10.38
N ILE A 97 1.93 12.54 10.57
CA ILE A 97 2.72 11.52 11.25
C ILE A 97 2.94 11.93 12.71
N ASN A 98 2.72 10.99 13.62
CA ASN A 98 3.12 11.10 15.01
C ASN A 98 4.25 10.12 15.29
N CYS A 99 5.35 10.63 15.84
CA CYS A 99 6.47 9.80 16.26
C CYS A 99 6.22 9.30 17.68
N ASP A 100 6.35 7.98 17.88
CA ASP A 100 6.05 7.37 19.17
C ASP A 100 7.08 7.79 20.22
N ARG A 101 6.68 7.67 21.49
CA ARG A 101 7.57 7.81 22.64
C ARG A 101 8.59 6.65 22.68
N PRO A 102 9.66 6.71 23.50
CA PRO A 102 10.75 5.72 23.49
C PRO A 102 10.34 4.26 23.72
N ASN A 103 9.12 4.05 24.22
CA ASN A 103 8.53 2.74 24.39
C ASN A 103 8.04 2.29 23.00
N ASN A 104 8.63 1.22 22.44
CA ASN A 104 8.36 0.64 21.10
C ASN A 104 9.27 1.10 19.95
N LEU A 105 10.46 1.62 20.25
CA LEU A 105 11.48 1.87 19.25
C LEU A 105 11.94 0.59 18.55
N ALA A 106 12.30 0.71 17.28
CA ALA A 106 12.99 -0.34 16.54
C ALA A 106 14.20 0.23 15.83
N PHE A 107 15.20 -0.62 15.59
CA PHE A 107 16.42 -0.22 14.91
C PHE A 107 16.12 0.31 13.51
N GLN A 108 16.79 1.40 13.13
CA GLN A 108 16.66 1.97 11.81
C GLN A 108 17.10 0.99 10.71
N SER A 109 18.07 0.11 10.98
CA SER A 109 18.49 -0.97 10.08
C SER A 109 17.35 -1.95 9.80
N ASP A 110 16.64 -2.40 10.84
CA ASP A 110 15.48 -3.30 10.70
C ASP A 110 14.38 -2.63 9.88
N CYS A 111 14.19 -1.32 10.06
CA CYS A 111 13.26 -0.51 9.27
C CYS A 111 13.62 -0.45 7.79
N GLN A 112 14.90 -0.19 7.47
CA GLN A 112 15.38 -0.16 6.09
C GLN A 112 15.20 -1.51 5.42
N GLN A 113 15.56 -2.60 6.11
CA GLN A 113 15.43 -3.94 5.57
C GLN A 113 13.97 -4.36 5.41
N LEU A 114 13.09 -3.99 6.35
CA LEU A 114 11.64 -4.18 6.23
C LEU A 114 11.11 -3.48 4.98
N ILE A 115 11.42 -2.20 4.78
CA ILE A 115 10.96 -1.41 3.62
C ILE A 115 11.49 -2.03 2.31
N SER A 116 12.75 -2.45 2.28
CA SER A 116 13.35 -3.12 1.13
C SER A 116 12.67 -4.46 0.81
N ASN A 117 12.39 -5.26 1.84
CA ASN A 117 11.71 -6.54 1.68
C ASN A 117 10.28 -6.35 1.18
N ILE A 118 9.55 -5.37 1.72
CA ILE A 118 8.17 -5.05 1.31
C ILE A 118 8.11 -4.55 -0.13
N LEU A 119 9.12 -3.80 -0.58
CA LEU A 119 9.24 -3.39 -1.98
C LEU A 119 9.36 -4.59 -2.92
N LYS A 120 10.06 -5.64 -2.48
CA LYS A 120 10.32 -6.86 -3.26
C LYS A 120 9.19 -7.89 -3.20
N SER A 121 8.61 -8.12 -2.02
CA SER A 121 7.66 -9.22 -1.79
C SER A 121 6.19 -8.86 -2.03
N LYS A 122 5.87 -7.56 -2.18
CA LYS A 122 4.51 -7.03 -2.47
C LYS A 122 3.42 -7.73 -1.64
N ILE A 123 3.36 -7.39 -0.36
CA ILE A 123 2.41 -7.93 0.61
C ILE A 123 0.99 -7.39 0.39
N ASN A 124 0.01 -8.30 0.38
CA ASN A 124 -1.41 -7.96 0.39
C ASN A 124 -1.82 -7.51 1.79
N ILE A 125 -2.38 -6.29 1.91
CA ILE A 125 -2.75 -5.71 3.20
C ILE A 125 -4.13 -6.23 3.64
N GLY A 126 -5.17 -6.11 2.79
CA GLY A 126 -6.53 -6.63 3.02
C GLY A 126 -6.98 -6.64 4.49
N ASP A 127 -7.48 -7.79 4.96
CA ASP A 127 -7.95 -7.96 6.35
C ASP A 127 -6.80 -8.08 7.37
N THR A 128 -5.55 -8.15 6.91
CA THR A 128 -4.39 -8.45 7.75
C THR A 128 -3.92 -7.20 8.50
N ARG A 129 -3.85 -7.29 9.84
CA ARG A 129 -3.37 -6.17 10.68
C ARG A 129 -1.85 -6.02 10.68
N LEU A 130 -1.13 -7.12 10.45
CA LEU A 130 0.33 -7.14 10.31
C LEU A 130 0.68 -7.26 8.83
N ALA A 131 0.98 -6.14 8.20
CA ALA A 131 1.37 -6.14 6.81
C ALA A 131 2.76 -6.77 6.65
N ALA A 132 3.73 -6.41 7.52
CA ALA A 132 5.09 -6.92 7.42
C ALA A 132 5.80 -6.98 8.77
N ILE A 133 6.81 -7.86 8.83
CA ILE A 133 7.73 -7.96 9.95
C ILE A 133 9.15 -8.24 9.45
N HIS A 134 10.13 -7.58 10.05
CA HIS A 134 11.54 -7.89 9.87
C HIS A 134 12.28 -7.53 11.16
N GLY A 135 13.02 -8.51 11.70
CA GLY A 135 13.65 -8.38 13.02
C GLY A 135 12.62 -7.99 14.10
N GLY A 136 12.94 -6.95 14.86
CA GLY A 136 12.06 -6.41 15.89
C GLY A 136 10.92 -5.53 15.35
N TYR A 137 10.93 -5.18 14.06
CA TYR A 137 10.12 -4.11 13.49
C TYR A 137 8.91 -4.59 12.71
N ARG A 138 7.79 -3.87 12.84
CA ARG A 138 6.49 -4.27 12.27
C ARG A 138 5.81 -3.11 11.56
N LEU A 139 5.42 -3.33 10.30
CA LEU A 139 4.45 -2.52 9.58
C LEU A 139 3.06 -3.09 9.83
N ARG A 140 2.18 -2.26 10.39
CA ARG A 140 0.82 -2.65 10.76
C ARG A 140 -0.19 -1.65 10.24
N VAL A 141 -1.40 -2.14 10.05
CA VAL A 141 -2.57 -1.34 9.68
C VAL A 141 -3.67 -1.48 10.72
N GLY A 142 -4.52 -0.45 10.79
CA GLY A 142 -5.70 -0.40 11.64
C GLY A 142 -6.68 -1.53 11.34
N PRO A 143 -7.65 -1.78 12.25
CA PRO A 143 -8.67 -2.80 12.04
C PRO A 143 -9.38 -2.64 10.70
N TYR A 144 -9.62 -3.75 10.01
CA TYR A 144 -10.42 -3.77 8.78
C TYR A 144 -11.82 -3.19 9.05
N ARG A 145 -12.36 -2.41 8.10
CA ARG A 145 -13.64 -1.67 8.19
C ARG A 145 -13.76 -0.55 9.24
N SER A 146 -12.66 -0.17 9.90
CA SER A 146 -12.66 0.99 10.82
C SER A 146 -12.55 2.36 10.12
N ALA A 147 -12.18 2.34 8.84
CA ALA A 147 -12.00 3.46 7.91
C ALA A 147 -11.83 2.90 6.48
N PRO A 148 -11.82 3.74 5.43
CA PRO A 148 -11.47 3.31 4.07
C PRO A 148 -10.15 2.54 4.03
N ASP A 149 -10.10 1.51 3.19
CA ASP A 149 -8.95 0.61 3.14
C ASP A 149 -7.69 1.32 2.62
N VAL A 150 -6.52 0.82 3.01
CA VAL A 150 -5.21 1.35 2.63
C VAL A 150 -4.60 0.42 1.59
N THR A 151 -4.30 0.97 0.42
CA THR A 151 -3.53 0.26 -0.61
C THR A 151 -2.10 0.00 -0.14
N TYR A 152 -1.45 -0.99 -0.75
CA TYR A 152 -0.03 -1.27 -0.53
C TYR A 152 0.82 0.00 -0.66
N ASN A 153 0.60 0.79 -1.71
CA ASN A 153 1.39 1.97 -1.99
C ASN A 153 1.19 3.07 -0.94
N THR A 154 -0.02 3.21 -0.40
CA THR A 154 -0.29 4.16 0.66
C THR A 154 0.39 3.74 1.96
N ALA A 155 0.31 2.46 2.35
CA ALA A 155 1.03 1.96 3.52
C ALA A 155 2.55 2.08 3.38
N TYR A 156 3.09 1.78 2.19
CA TYR A 156 4.51 1.91 1.87
C TYR A 156 4.98 3.36 1.95
N ALA A 157 4.25 4.30 1.35
CA ALA A 157 4.59 5.72 1.39
C ALA A 157 4.53 6.29 2.82
N VAL A 158 3.54 5.89 3.62
CA VAL A 158 3.46 6.29 5.04
C VAL A 158 4.62 5.70 5.83
N ALA A 159 5.02 4.45 5.55
CA ALA A 159 6.17 3.82 6.19
C ALA A 159 7.48 4.59 5.93
N ILE A 160 7.71 5.02 4.68
CA ILE A 160 8.86 5.87 4.33
C ILE A 160 8.84 7.18 5.11
N GLN A 161 7.69 7.86 5.18
CA GLN A 161 7.58 9.11 5.93
C GLN A 161 7.81 8.93 7.42
N ILE A 162 7.34 7.83 8.03
CA ILE A 162 7.63 7.52 9.43
C ILE A 162 9.13 7.29 9.62
N LYS A 163 9.79 6.55 8.72
CA LYS A 163 11.25 6.38 8.74
C LYS A 163 11.98 7.71 8.72
N GLU A 164 11.61 8.62 7.82
CA GLU A 164 12.29 9.89 7.63
C GLU A 164 12.02 10.89 8.76
N LYS A 165 10.76 11.02 9.19
CA LYS A 165 10.35 12.03 10.18
C LYS A 165 10.52 11.58 11.63
N CYS A 166 10.53 10.26 11.88
CA CYS A 166 10.62 9.71 13.23
C CYS A 166 11.93 8.99 13.53
N ALA A 167 12.95 9.16 12.69
CA ALA A 167 14.31 8.76 13.00
C ALA A 167 14.84 9.56 14.20
N ARG A 168 15.33 8.85 15.21
CA ARG A 168 15.92 9.43 16.42
C ARG A 168 17.19 8.68 16.78
N ARG A 169 18.17 9.39 17.30
CA ARG A 169 19.40 8.79 17.85
C ARG A 169 19.30 8.76 19.37
N ILE A 170 19.45 7.58 19.96
CA ILE A 170 19.47 7.38 21.42
C ILE A 170 20.75 6.65 21.78
N GLY A 171 21.64 7.32 22.51
CA GLY A 171 22.99 6.82 22.74
C GLY A 171 23.73 6.60 21.42
N CYS A 172 24.26 5.40 21.21
CA CYS A 172 25.00 5.04 19.99
C CYS A 172 24.10 4.68 18.80
N CYS A 173 22.83 4.36 19.02
CA CYS A 173 21.99 3.70 18.02
C CYS A 173 20.91 4.61 17.44
N GLN A 174 20.54 4.35 16.18
CA GLN A 174 19.42 4.99 15.51
C GLN A 174 18.17 4.13 15.56
N PHE A 175 17.05 4.77 15.85
CA PHE A 175 15.75 4.13 16.02
C PHE A 175 14.66 4.87 15.28
N VAL A 176 13.61 4.15 14.90
CA VAL A 176 12.42 4.68 14.24
C VAL A 176 11.17 4.11 14.91
N SER A 177 10.23 4.98 15.25
CA SER A 177 8.87 4.56 15.62
C SER A 177 7.86 5.66 15.37
N GLY A 178 6.72 5.32 14.79
CA GLY A 178 5.62 6.25 14.62
C GLY A 178 4.39 5.63 13.97
N SER A 179 3.38 6.47 13.80
CA SER A 179 2.13 6.12 13.16
C SER A 179 1.53 7.29 12.39
N SER A 180 0.74 7.01 11.36
CA SER A 180 -0.16 8.02 10.82
C SER A 180 -1.30 8.27 11.80
N LEU A 181 -1.65 9.52 12.02
CA LEU A 181 -2.89 9.84 12.71
C LEU A 181 -4.09 9.38 11.88
N LYS A 182 -5.23 9.14 12.54
CA LYS A 182 -6.51 8.91 11.85
C LYS A 182 -6.93 10.23 11.20
N ASN A 183 -6.35 10.57 10.06
CA ASN A 183 -6.94 11.55 9.17
C ASN A 183 -8.11 10.82 8.48
N GLY A 184 -9.29 11.46 8.39
CA GLY A 184 -10.57 10.83 8.09
C GLY A 184 -10.70 10.05 6.77
N GLY A 185 -9.63 9.90 5.98
CA GLY A 185 -9.63 9.26 4.68
C GLY A 185 -9.04 7.84 4.60
N HIS A 186 -8.46 7.24 5.64
CA HIS A 186 -7.86 5.89 5.54
C HIS A 186 -7.61 5.19 6.89
N ARG A 187 -7.40 3.86 6.88
CA ARG A 187 -6.93 3.10 8.05
C ARG A 187 -5.57 3.59 8.54
N LYS A 188 -5.39 3.61 9.86
CA LYS A 188 -4.12 3.99 10.49
C LYS A 188 -2.97 3.05 10.08
N VAL A 189 -1.79 3.59 9.79
CA VAL A 189 -0.58 2.83 9.47
C VAL A 189 0.46 3.07 10.55
N CYS A 190 1.12 2.02 11.04
CA CYS A 190 2.08 2.12 12.14
C CYS A 190 3.35 1.35 11.85
N LEU A 191 4.47 1.94 12.27
CA LEU A 191 5.82 1.43 12.11
C LEU A 191 6.52 1.47 13.47
N SER A 192 6.69 0.33 14.14
CA SER A 192 7.29 0.27 15.49
C SER A 192 7.71 -1.16 15.85
N SER A 193 8.38 -1.35 16.99
CA SER A 193 8.62 -2.70 17.55
C SER A 193 7.44 -3.27 18.33
N LYS A 194 6.37 -2.50 18.52
CA LYS A 194 5.17 -2.95 19.25
C LYS A 194 4.56 -4.18 18.58
N ARG A 195 4.06 -5.12 19.40
CA ARG A 195 3.47 -6.38 18.91
C ARG A 195 1.98 -6.29 18.59
N SER A 196 1.24 -5.41 19.26
CA SER A 196 -0.22 -5.31 19.13
C SER A 196 -0.67 -3.90 18.74
N GLY A 197 -1.68 -3.84 17.88
CA GLY A 197 -2.43 -2.63 17.54
C GLY A 197 -1.66 -1.52 16.82
N CYS A 198 -2.43 -0.59 16.27
CA CYS A 198 -1.98 0.71 15.81
C CYS A 198 -2.43 1.73 16.84
N GLN A 199 -1.50 2.38 17.56
CA GLN A 199 -1.81 3.26 18.68
C GLN A 199 -1.97 4.68 18.18
#